data_AF-A0A2K2U2M8-F1
#
_entry.id   AF-A0A2K2U2M8-F1
#
_cell.length_a   1.000
_cell.length_b   1.000
_cell.length_c   1.000
_cell.angle_alpha   90.00
_cell.angle_beta   90.00
_cell.angle_gamma   90.00
#
_symmetry.space_group_name_H-M   'P 1'
#
loop_
_entity.id
_entity.type
_entity.pdbx_description
1 polymer ?
#
loop_
_entity_poly.entity_id
_entity_poly.type
_entity_poly.pdbx_seq_one_letter_code
_entity_poly.pdbx_strand_id
1 'polypeptide(L)'
;MGLATETVQFNTRMERSLKQDGDAALKSAGYTPSEAVRALWRKAVKRAENPRAIVDLLEDGPLPARPDADARDPLKLEALRRGRRSCASALERMGVDRNALPSFAFDAYDELMEGFALERHGTGDAL
;
A
#
# COMPACT_ATOMS: atom_id res chain seq x y z
N MET A 1 -21.74 -30.02 17.01
CA MET A 1 -22.66 -28.89 16.74
C MET A 1 -21.85 -27.82 16.03
N GLY A 2 -22.06 -27.62 14.73
CA GLY A 2 -21.41 -26.52 14.00
C GLY A 2 -21.95 -25.19 14.51
N LEU A 3 -21.08 -24.28 14.91
CA LEU A 3 -21.48 -22.92 15.30
C LEU A 3 -22.08 -22.25 14.07
N ALA A 4 -23.41 -22.19 14.00
CA ALA A 4 -24.08 -21.36 13.02
C ALA A 4 -23.65 -19.92 13.29
N THR A 5 -22.91 -19.33 12.35
CA THR A 5 -22.55 -17.91 12.40
C THR A 5 -23.83 -17.10 12.51
N GLU A 6 -24.04 -16.48 13.65
CA GLU A 6 -25.17 -15.60 13.89
C GLU A 6 -25.08 -14.42 12.92
N THR A 7 -26.14 -14.20 12.15
CA THR A 7 -26.21 -13.09 11.19
C THR A 7 -27.26 -12.09 11.66
N VAL A 8 -26.88 -10.82 11.68
CA VAL A 8 -27.76 -9.70 12.03
C VAL A 8 -28.06 -8.87 10.79
N GLN A 9 -29.28 -8.37 10.67
CA GLN A 9 -29.65 -7.46 9.59
C GLN A 9 -29.07 -6.07 9.80
N PHE A 10 -28.56 -5.46 8.73
CA PHE A 10 -28.06 -4.10 8.72
C PHE A 10 -28.91 -3.25 7.77
N ASN A 11 -29.75 -2.38 8.35
CA ASN A 11 -30.69 -1.55 7.61
C ASN A 11 -30.33 -0.07 7.78
N THR A 12 -30.25 0.68 6.68
CA THR A 12 -29.97 2.12 6.69
C THR A 12 -30.77 2.80 5.59
N ARG A 13 -31.31 3.99 5.86
CA ARG A 13 -32.01 4.80 4.85
C ARG A 13 -31.00 5.54 3.99
N MET A 14 -31.20 5.53 2.68
CA MET A 14 -30.38 6.27 1.72
C MET A 14 -31.21 6.76 0.55
N GLU A 15 -30.69 7.73 -0.19
CA GLU A 15 -31.30 8.23 -1.40
C GLU A 15 -31.43 7.13 -2.47
N ARG A 16 -32.55 7.15 -3.20
CA ARG A 16 -32.85 6.13 -4.22
C ARG A 16 -31.85 6.19 -5.39
N SER A 17 -31.53 7.39 -5.87
CA SER A 17 -30.54 7.62 -6.94
C SER A 17 -29.17 7.07 -6.52
N LEU A 18 -28.71 7.46 -5.33
CA LEU A 18 -27.44 6.97 -4.77
C LEU A 18 -27.39 5.44 -4.66
N LYS A 19 -28.49 4.80 -4.26
CA LYS A 19 -28.56 3.33 -4.22
C LYS A 19 -28.42 2.70 -5.60
N GLN A 20 -29.08 3.27 -6.61
CA GLN A 20 -29.07 2.73 -7.98
C GLN A 20 -27.69 2.88 -8.62
N ASP A 21 -27.09 4.07 -8.51
CA ASP A 21 -25.76 4.34 -9.05
C ASP A 21 -24.70 3.49 -8.34
N GLY A 22 -24.80 3.38 -7.01
CA GLY A 22 -23.92 2.53 -6.20
C GLY A 22 -24.04 1.06 -6.56
N ASP A 23 -25.24 0.52 -6.76
CA ASP A 23 -25.45 -0.88 -7.16
C ASP A 23 -24.84 -1.17 -8.53
N ALA A 24 -25.00 -0.26 -9.49
CA ALA A 24 -24.40 -0.39 -10.81
C ALA A 24 -22.87 -0.41 -10.72
N ALA A 25 -22.28 0.51 -9.96
CA ALA A 25 -20.84 0.57 -9.73
C ALA A 25 -20.30 -0.70 -9.05
N LEU A 26 -20.94 -1.15 -7.96
CA LEU A 26 -20.54 -2.37 -7.24
C LEU A 26 -20.65 -3.61 -8.12
N LYS A 27 -21.74 -3.74 -8.90
CA LYS A 27 -21.92 -4.85 -9.84
C LYS A 27 -20.83 -4.85 -10.92
N SER A 28 -20.47 -3.68 -11.45
CA SER A 28 -19.37 -3.56 -12.43
C SER A 28 -18.02 -3.99 -11.85
N ALA A 29 -17.83 -3.81 -10.53
CA ALA A 29 -16.67 -4.26 -9.78
C ALA A 29 -16.77 -5.73 -9.29
N GLY A 30 -17.83 -6.46 -9.62
CA GLY A 30 -18.02 -7.86 -9.25
C GLY A 30 -18.52 -8.10 -7.82
N TYR A 31 -19.11 -7.09 -7.18
CA TYR A 31 -19.65 -7.20 -5.82
C TYR A 31 -21.17 -7.07 -5.79
N THR A 32 -21.83 -7.87 -4.95
CA THR A 32 -23.18 -7.55 -4.47
C THR A 32 -23.13 -6.46 -3.40
N PRO A 33 -24.23 -5.71 -3.18
CA PRO A 33 -24.27 -4.68 -2.15
C PRO A 33 -23.92 -5.20 -0.74
N SER A 34 -24.44 -6.37 -0.37
CA SER A 34 -24.16 -6.96 0.94
C SER A 34 -22.70 -7.40 1.10
N GLU A 35 -22.05 -7.88 0.03
CA GLU A 35 -20.62 -8.22 0.07
C GLU A 35 -19.76 -6.98 0.24
N ALA A 36 -20.10 -5.89 -0.46
CA ALA A 36 -19.40 -4.62 -0.34
C ALA A 36 -19.49 -4.06 1.09
N VAL A 37 -20.69 -4.07 1.69
CA VAL A 37 -20.89 -3.65 3.09
C VAL A 37 -20.10 -4.52 4.06
N ARG A 38 -20.13 -5.84 3.92
CA ARG A 38 -19.32 -6.74 4.77
C ARG A 38 -17.82 -6.54 4.56
N ALA A 39 -17.37 -6.22 3.34
CA ALA A 39 -15.98 -5.91 3.06
C ALA A 39 -15.55 -4.59 3.72
N LEU A 40 -16.41 -3.58 3.68
CA LEU A 40 -16.20 -2.31 4.37
C LEU A 40 -16.07 -2.53 5.90
N TRP A 41 -16.97 -3.31 6.51
CA TRP A 41 -16.89 -3.62 7.94
C TRP A 41 -15.60 -4.36 8.30
N ARG A 42 -15.16 -5.33 7.50
CA ARG A 42 -13.87 -6.01 7.70
C ARG A 42 -12.69 -5.03 7.62
N LYS A 43 -12.73 -4.03 6.74
CA LYS A 43 -11.70 -2.98 6.66
C LYS A 43 -11.71 -2.09 7.89
N ALA A 44 -12.89 -1.70 8.39
CA ALA A 44 -13.01 -0.90 9.60
C ALA A 44 -12.44 -1.63 10.82
N VAL A 45 -12.76 -2.91 11.01
CA VAL A 45 -12.21 -3.74 12.09
C VAL A 45 -10.69 -3.81 12.04
N LYS A 46 -10.10 -4.00 10.84
CA LYS A 46 -8.63 -4.01 10.66
C LYS A 46 -7.95 -2.69 11.00
N ARG A 47 -8.70 -1.60 11.11
CA ARG A 47 -8.20 -0.23 11.38
C ARG A 47 -8.68 0.30 12.72
N ALA A 48 -9.23 -0.55 13.60
CA ALA A 48 -9.83 -0.12 14.87
C ALA A 48 -8.86 0.67 15.76
N GLU A 49 -7.57 0.37 15.71
CA GLU A 49 -6.52 1.06 16.47
C GLU A 49 -6.14 2.43 15.89
N ASN A 50 -6.60 2.76 14.67
CA ASN A 50 -6.34 4.04 14.00
C ASN A 50 -7.65 4.65 13.48
N PRO A 51 -8.40 5.39 14.33
CA PRO A 51 -9.66 6.02 13.94
C PRO A 51 -9.52 6.98 12.75
N ARG A 52 -8.37 7.65 12.60
CA ARG A 52 -8.15 8.56 11.48
C ARG A 52 -8.16 7.84 10.13
N ALA A 53 -7.58 6.64 10.06
CA ALA A 53 -7.61 5.81 8.86
C ALA A 53 -9.01 5.25 8.49
N ILE A 54 -9.97 5.33 9.42
CA ILE A 54 -11.39 5.04 9.15
C ILE A 54 -12.07 6.28 8.58
N VAL A 55 -11.81 7.46 9.14
CA VAL A 55 -12.31 8.74 8.62
C VAL A 55 -11.84 8.95 7.18
N ASP A 56 -10.55 8.81 6.92
CA ASP A 56 -9.98 9.01 5.57
C ASP A 56 -10.55 8.00 4.55
N LEU A 57 -10.98 6.80 4.99
CA LEU A 57 -11.65 5.82 4.13
C LEU A 57 -13.08 6.22 3.73
N LEU A 58 -13.80 6.92 4.61
CA LEU A 58 -15.22 7.23 4.45
C LEU A 58 -15.47 8.60 3.82
N GLU A 59 -14.57 9.56 4.03
CA GLU A 59 -14.77 10.96 3.62
C GLU A 59 -14.04 11.35 2.33
N ASP A 60 -13.63 10.37 1.51
CA ASP A 60 -12.71 10.61 0.37
C ASP A 60 -11.46 11.41 0.78
N GLY A 61 -10.99 11.18 2.02
CA GLY A 61 -9.66 11.64 2.43
C GLY A 61 -8.61 11.08 1.45
N PRO A 62 -7.47 11.75 1.24
CA PRO A 62 -6.49 11.33 0.24
C PRO A 62 -6.24 9.84 0.41
N LEU A 63 -6.66 9.05 -0.59
CA LEU A 63 -6.35 7.63 -0.64
C LEU A 63 -4.84 7.54 -0.37
N PRO A 64 -4.38 6.75 0.61
CA PRO A 64 -2.94 6.55 0.75
C PRO A 64 -2.49 6.08 -0.62
N ALA A 65 -1.65 6.92 -1.26
CA ALA A 65 -1.20 6.68 -2.62
C ALA A 65 -0.77 5.22 -2.68
N ARG A 66 -1.24 4.47 -3.68
CA ARG A 66 -0.64 3.17 -3.97
C ARG A 66 0.88 3.42 -3.99
N PRO A 67 1.68 2.72 -3.17
CA PRO A 67 3.13 2.97 -3.08
C PRO A 67 3.81 3.01 -4.46
N ASP A 68 3.20 2.30 -5.40
CA ASP A 68 3.60 2.03 -6.77
C ASP A 68 3.19 3.11 -7.81
N ALA A 69 2.24 4.01 -7.49
CA ALA A 69 1.85 5.10 -8.41
C ALA A 69 2.68 6.37 -8.21
N ASP A 70 2.99 6.72 -6.95
CA ASP A 70 3.77 7.91 -6.59
C ASP A 70 5.27 7.77 -6.85
N ALA A 71 5.79 6.54 -6.84
CA ALA A 71 7.20 6.27 -7.12
C ALA A 71 7.59 6.52 -8.59
N ARG A 72 6.61 6.69 -9.49
CA ARG A 72 6.81 6.95 -10.93
C ARG A 72 6.82 8.44 -11.28
N ASP A 73 6.54 9.35 -10.34
CA ASP A 73 6.70 10.79 -10.56
C ASP A 73 8.21 11.12 -10.66
N PRO A 74 8.71 11.57 -11.83
CA PRO A 74 10.13 11.85 -12.04
C PRO A 74 10.68 12.87 -11.05
N LEU A 75 9.84 13.82 -10.60
CA LEU A 75 10.24 14.88 -9.68
C LEU A 75 10.43 14.34 -8.26
N LYS A 76 9.54 13.44 -7.83
CA LYS A 76 9.61 12.77 -6.53
C LYS A 76 10.76 11.76 -6.49
N LEU A 77 10.97 11.02 -7.57
CA LEU A 77 12.11 10.11 -7.72
C LEU A 77 13.44 10.88 -7.66
N GLU A 78 13.54 12.04 -8.31
CA GLU A 78 14.74 12.87 -8.24
C GLU A 78 14.94 13.49 -6.85
N ALA A 79 13.86 13.87 -6.16
CA ALA A 79 13.94 14.34 -4.78
C ALA A 79 14.46 13.26 -3.82
N LEU A 80 14.01 12.02 -3.96
CA LEU A 80 14.50 10.88 -3.20
C LEU A 80 15.98 10.58 -3.52
N ARG A 81 16.35 10.56 -4.80
CA ARG A 81 17.75 10.38 -5.24
C ARG A 81 18.66 11.48 -4.71
N ARG A 82 18.19 12.73 -4.67
CA ARG A 82 18.93 13.86 -4.10
C ARG A 82 19.12 13.70 -2.59
N GLY A 83 18.05 13.39 -1.85
CA GLY A 83 18.13 13.13 -0.41
C GLY A 83 19.13 12.01 -0.09
N ARG A 84 19.10 10.93 -0.86
CA ARG A 84 20.03 9.78 -0.76
C ARG A 84 21.49 10.20 -0.94
N ARG A 85 21.81 10.98 -1.98
CA ARG A 85 23.16 11.53 -2.20
C ARG A 85 23.61 12.41 -1.03
N SER A 86 22.70 13.24 -0.49
CA SER A 86 23.00 14.09 0.66
C SER A 86 23.29 13.29 1.93
N CYS A 87 22.52 12.24 2.22
CA CYS A 87 22.79 11.36 3.37
C CYS A 87 24.11 10.61 3.23
N ALA A 88 24.41 10.06 2.05
CA ALA A 88 25.67 9.37 1.81
C ALA A 88 26.89 10.30 2.01
N SER A 89 26.82 11.54 1.50
CA SER A 89 27.86 12.54 1.72
C SER A 89 28.00 12.95 3.19
N ALA A 90 26.89 13.02 3.95
CA ALA A 90 26.94 13.31 5.37
C ALA A 90 27.61 12.18 6.16
N LEU A 91 27.33 10.92 5.82
CA LEU A 91 27.94 9.75 6.44
C LEU A 91 29.44 9.64 6.14
N GLU A 92 29.85 9.92 4.89
CA GLU A 92 31.27 10.01 4.51
C GLU A 92 32.00 11.07 5.34
N ARG A 93 31.39 12.25 5.53
CA ARG A 93 31.93 13.31 6.40
C ARG A 93 32.01 12.91 7.87
N MET A 94 31.18 11.97 8.31
CA MET A 94 31.20 11.41 9.66
C MET A 94 32.17 10.22 9.79
N GLY A 95 32.90 9.86 8.72
CA GLY A 95 33.86 8.77 8.72
C GLY A 95 33.22 7.38 8.67
N VAL A 96 31.94 7.28 8.30
CA VAL A 96 31.25 6.00 8.14
C VAL A 96 31.57 5.44 6.75
N ASP A 97 32.26 4.32 6.71
CA ASP A 97 32.54 3.60 5.47
C ASP A 97 31.21 3.09 4.87
N ARG A 98 30.98 3.41 3.60
CA ARG A 98 29.81 2.97 2.83
C ARG A 98 29.71 1.44 2.79
N ASN A 99 30.83 0.73 2.81
CA ASN A 99 30.87 -0.73 2.81
C ASN A 99 30.56 -1.36 4.19
N ALA A 100 30.59 -0.56 5.26
CA ALA A 100 30.22 -1.02 6.59
C ALA A 100 28.70 -0.97 6.83
N LEU A 101 27.95 -0.36 5.90
CA LEU A 101 26.50 -0.26 5.96
C LEU A 101 25.86 -1.25 4.99
N PRO A 102 24.72 -1.86 5.35
CA PRO A 102 23.99 -2.75 4.45
C PRO A 102 23.58 -2.05 3.15
N SER A 103 23.55 -2.78 2.03
CA SER A 103 23.15 -2.25 0.70
C SER A 103 21.80 -1.52 0.72
N PHE A 104 20.86 -1.97 1.56
CA PHE A 104 19.56 -1.32 1.71
C PHE A 104 19.63 0.11 2.27
N ALA A 105 20.75 0.52 2.87
CA ALA A 105 20.93 1.87 3.36
C ALA A 105 21.06 2.88 2.21
N PHE A 106 21.37 2.43 0.99
CA PHE A 106 21.69 3.31 -0.14
C PHE A 106 21.03 2.94 -1.47
N ASP A 107 20.52 1.72 -1.64
CA ASP A 107 19.91 1.30 -2.91
C ASP A 107 18.38 1.47 -2.90
N ALA A 108 17.80 1.79 -4.05
CA ALA A 108 16.35 1.85 -4.16
C ALA A 108 15.77 0.43 -3.99
N TYR A 109 14.56 0.31 -3.44
CA TYR A 109 13.93 -1.00 -3.20
C TYR A 109 13.92 -1.88 -4.47
N ASP A 110 13.67 -1.29 -5.63
CA ASP A 110 13.68 -2.01 -6.90
C ASP A 110 15.10 -2.48 -7.31
N GLU A 111 16.14 -1.66 -7.07
CA GLU A 111 17.55 -2.00 -7.32
C GLU A 111 17.99 -3.15 -6.38
N LEU A 112 17.53 -3.15 -5.13
CA LEU A 112 17.78 -4.22 -4.16
C LEU A 112 17.11 -5.53 -4.58
N MET A 113 15.85 -5.47 -5.04
CA MET A 113 15.12 -6.65 -5.47
C MET A 113 15.69 -7.22 -6.78
N GLU A 114 16.15 -6.36 -7.69
CA GLU A 114 16.84 -6.77 -8.91
C GLU A 114 18.19 -7.42 -8.58
N GLY A 115 18.98 -6.84 -7.67
CA GLY A 115 20.21 -7.44 -7.15
C GLY A 115 19.95 -8.80 -6.48
N PHE A 116 18.94 -8.90 -5.62
CA PHE A 116 18.59 -10.15 -4.93
C PHE A 116 18.10 -11.23 -5.90
N ALA A 117 17.37 -10.84 -6.95
CA ALA A 117 16.94 -11.73 -8.02
C ALA A 117 18.13 -12.21 -8.86
N LEU A 118 19.06 -11.31 -9.19
CA LEU A 118 20.30 -11.62 -9.92
C LEU A 118 21.24 -12.49 -9.10
N GLU A 119 21.39 -12.29 -7.79
CA GLU A 119 22.21 -13.15 -6.93
C GLU A 119 21.62 -14.57 -6.80
N ARG A 120 20.29 -14.68 -6.71
CA ARG A 120 19.59 -15.97 -6.62
C ARG A 120 19.61 -16.77 -7.93
N HIS A 121 19.72 -16.10 -9.08
CA HIS A 121 19.67 -16.72 -10.40
C HIS A 121 20.98 -16.63 -11.21
N GLY A 122 21.99 -15.90 -10.72
CA GLY A 122 23.26 -15.65 -11.40
C GLY A 122 24.39 -16.61 -11.01
N THR A 123 24.16 -17.57 -10.10
CA THR A 123 25.10 -18.67 -9.85
C THR A 123 24.62 -19.92 -10.58
N GLY A 124 24.61 -19.83 -11.91
CA GLY A 124 24.29 -20.92 -12.83
C GLY A 124 24.86 -20.57 -14.19
N ASP A 125 26.03 -21.13 -14.47
CA ASP A 125 26.78 -21.13 -15.74
C ASP A 125 27.55 -19.86 -16.15
N ALA A 126 28.85 -19.86 -15.85
CA ALA A 126 29.89 -19.88 -16.88
C ALA A 126 31.28 -20.17 -16.28
N LEU A 127 31.72 -21.42 -16.47
CA LEU A 127 33.10 -22.00 -16.47
C LEU A 127 34.00 -21.81 -15.24
#